data_AF-A0A9D7IVC5-F1
#
_entry.id   AF-A0A9D7IVC5-F1
#
_cell.length_a   1.000
_cell.length_b   1.000
_cell.length_c   1.000
_cell.angle_alpha   90.00
_cell.angle_beta   90.00
_cell.angle_gamma   90.00
#
_symmetry.space_group_name_H-M   'P 1'
#
loop_
_entity.id
_entity.type
_entity.pdbx_description
1 polymer ?
#
loop_
_entity_poly.entity_id
_entity_poly.type
_entity_poly.pdbx_seq_one_letter_code
_entity_poly.pdbx_strand_id
1 'polypeptide(L)'
;MAAARSSISHRSTATNRAMPATLHNCAILSGSVALSKTAAFDYAQRGIRINVVSPGYTHSEMVDPFVESAPELTGALVNRHSGMNRPGNAEETAEAIA
;
A
#
# COMPACT_ATOMS: atom_id res chain seq x y z
N MET A 1 -19.14 -3.88 -23.58
CA MET A 1 -17.79 -3.63 -23.05
C MET A 1 -17.83 -3.93 -21.56
N ALA A 2 -17.54 -5.18 -21.17
CA ALA A 2 -17.82 -5.69 -19.84
C ALA A 2 -16.76 -5.25 -18.83
N ALA A 3 -17.18 -4.67 -17.70
CA ALA A 3 -16.35 -4.36 -16.56
C ALA A 3 -15.57 -5.63 -16.14
N ALA A 4 -14.25 -5.63 -16.40
CA ALA A 4 -13.36 -6.67 -15.93
C ALA A 4 -13.44 -6.68 -14.40
N ARG A 5 -13.87 -7.79 -13.81
CA ARG A 5 -13.99 -7.94 -12.36
C ARG A 5 -12.58 -7.90 -11.79
N SER A 6 -12.12 -6.74 -11.35
CA SER A 6 -10.80 -6.55 -10.75
C SER A 6 -10.89 -6.63 -9.23
N SER A 7 -10.13 -7.53 -8.60
CA SER A 7 -9.92 -7.48 -7.15
C SER A 7 -8.63 -6.73 -6.86
N ILE A 8 -8.72 -5.72 -5.98
CA ILE A 8 -7.60 -4.86 -5.61
C ILE A 8 -7.40 -4.96 -4.10
N SER A 9 -6.17 -5.23 -3.67
CA SER A 9 -5.80 -5.28 -2.25
C SER A 9 -4.84 -4.14 -1.91
N HIS A 10 -5.11 -3.44 -0.80
CA HIS A 10 -4.37 -2.28 -0.31
C HIS A 10 -3.18 -2.71 0.56
N ARG A 11 -2.00 -2.10 0.37
CA ARG A 11 -0.75 -2.55 0.99
C ARG A 11 0.17 -1.40 1.45
N SER A 12 1.00 -1.65 2.45
CA SER A 12 2.01 -0.68 2.92
C SER A 12 3.33 -0.73 2.12
N THR A 13 3.98 0.43 1.94
CA THR A 13 5.33 0.60 1.34
C THR A 13 6.47 -0.15 2.02
N ALA A 14 6.30 -0.68 3.24
CA ALA A 14 7.30 -1.51 3.94
C ALA A 14 7.70 -2.79 3.16
N THR A 15 6.95 -3.11 2.10
CA THR A 15 7.30 -4.06 1.05
C THR A 15 8.68 -3.85 0.42
N ASN A 16 8.98 -2.60 0.04
CA ASN A 16 10.14 -2.29 -0.80
C ASN A 16 11.35 -1.86 0.03
N ARG A 17 11.19 -1.70 1.35
CA ARG A 17 12.25 -1.21 2.22
C ARG A 17 12.11 -1.79 3.62
N ALA A 18 13.18 -2.42 4.09
CA ALA A 18 13.25 -2.91 5.46
C ALA A 18 13.36 -1.74 6.44
N MET A 19 12.56 -1.76 7.50
CA MET A 19 12.68 -0.87 8.65
C MET A 19 12.85 -1.71 9.92
N PRO A 20 13.59 -1.23 10.94
CA PRO A 20 13.67 -1.90 12.22
C PRO A 20 12.27 -2.09 12.84
N ALA A 21 12.07 -3.18 13.58
CA ALA A 21 10.83 -3.53 14.27
C ALA A 21 9.57 -3.78 13.42
N THR A 22 9.68 -3.87 12.07
CA THR A 22 8.52 -4.14 11.19
C THR A 22 8.52 -5.56 10.59
N LEU A 23 9.25 -6.52 11.15
CA LEU A 23 9.46 -7.85 10.56
C LEU A 23 8.16 -8.58 10.20
N HIS A 24 7.19 -8.58 11.12
CA HIS A 24 5.88 -9.20 10.92
C HIS A 24 5.14 -8.60 9.72
N ASN A 25 5.14 -7.26 9.61
CA ASN A 25 4.57 -6.55 8.47
C ASN A 25 5.34 -6.89 7.20
N CYS A 26 6.68 -6.86 7.19
CA CYS A 26 7.48 -7.20 6.01
C CYS A 26 7.13 -8.59 5.44
N ALA A 27 6.92 -9.59 6.30
CA ALA A 27 6.54 -10.95 5.89
C ALA A 27 5.12 -10.99 5.28
N ILE A 28 4.12 -10.48 5.99
CA ILE A 28 2.71 -10.46 5.54
C ILE A 28 2.58 -9.69 4.24
N LEU A 29 3.20 -8.51 4.22
CA LEU A 29 3.29 -7.69 3.06
C LEU A 29 3.94 -8.56 1.98
N SER A 30 5.23 -8.92 2.04
CA SER A 30 5.91 -9.58 0.88
C SER A 30 5.13 -10.77 0.30
N GLY A 31 4.52 -11.59 1.17
CA GLY A 31 3.59 -12.65 0.81
C GLY A 31 2.42 -12.20 -0.06
N SER A 32 1.73 -11.10 0.27
CA SER A 32 0.60 -10.59 -0.53
C SER A 32 0.94 -10.26 -1.99
N VAL A 33 2.18 -9.86 -2.30
CA VAL A 33 2.60 -9.62 -3.71
C VAL A 33 2.76 -10.95 -4.44
N ALA A 34 3.35 -11.96 -3.79
CA ALA A 34 3.44 -13.30 -4.36
C ALA A 34 2.04 -13.90 -4.56
N LEU A 35 1.16 -13.79 -3.56
CA LEU A 35 -0.23 -14.24 -3.63
C LEU A 35 -0.99 -13.56 -4.77
N SER A 36 -0.88 -12.25 -4.93
CA SER A 36 -1.53 -11.53 -6.03
C SER A 36 -1.02 -11.97 -7.39
N LYS A 37 0.28 -12.23 -7.54
CA LYS A 37 0.85 -12.71 -8.81
C LYS A 37 0.33 -14.10 -9.16
N THR A 38 0.33 -15.01 -8.20
CA THR A 38 -0.22 -16.37 -8.40
C THR A 38 -1.71 -16.31 -8.71
N ALA A 39 -2.50 -15.57 -7.93
CA ALA A 39 -3.93 -15.45 -8.15
C ALA A 39 -4.26 -14.79 -9.51
N ALA A 40 -3.51 -13.75 -9.91
CA ALA A 40 -3.68 -13.15 -11.23
C ALA A 40 -3.49 -14.18 -12.35
N PHE A 41 -2.52 -15.08 -12.22
CA PHE A 41 -2.30 -16.16 -13.19
C PHE A 41 -3.45 -17.18 -13.19
N ASP A 42 -3.85 -17.66 -12.00
CA ASP A 42 -4.90 -18.68 -11.85
C ASP A 42 -6.27 -18.22 -12.35
N TYR A 43 -6.58 -16.94 -12.17
CA TYR A 43 -7.87 -16.36 -12.53
C TYR A 43 -7.88 -15.64 -13.89
N ALA A 44 -6.73 -15.54 -14.58
CA ALA A 44 -6.62 -14.86 -15.88
C ALA A 44 -7.58 -15.44 -16.93
N GLN A 45 -7.67 -16.77 -17.03
CA GLN A 45 -8.56 -17.46 -17.97
C GLN A 45 -10.05 -17.21 -17.68
N ARG A 46 -10.39 -16.76 -16.47
CA ARG A 46 -11.75 -16.37 -16.07
C ARG A 46 -12.04 -14.88 -16.31
N GLY A 47 -11.11 -14.16 -16.93
CA GLY A 47 -11.23 -12.72 -17.20
C GLY A 47 -11.16 -11.84 -15.94
N ILE A 48 -10.61 -12.35 -14.85
CA ILE A 48 -10.45 -11.62 -13.58
C ILE A 48 -9.02 -11.07 -13.52
N ARG A 49 -8.89 -9.78 -13.21
CA ARG A 49 -7.58 -9.14 -12.98
C ARG A 49 -7.36 -8.94 -11.50
N ILE A 50 -6.15 -9.19 -11.03
CA ILE A 50 -5.81 -9.03 -9.62
C ILE A 50 -4.57 -8.15 -9.54
N ASN A 51 -4.69 -7.05 -8.79
CA ASN A 51 -3.60 -6.11 -8.57
C ASN A 51 -3.50 -5.76 -7.08
N VAL A 52 -2.33 -5.30 -6.68
CA VAL A 52 -2.08 -4.79 -5.33
C VAL A 52 -1.51 -3.39 -5.47
N VAL A 53 -2.08 -2.44 -4.72
CA VAL A 53 -1.56 -1.07 -4.65
C VAL A 53 -0.87 -0.88 -3.31
N SER A 54 0.30 -0.25 -3.31
CA SER A 54 1.13 -0.09 -2.12
C SER A 54 1.35 1.39 -1.74
N PRO A 55 0.36 2.09 -1.16
CA PRO A 55 0.54 3.47 -0.71
C PRO A 55 1.66 3.67 0.32
N GLY A 56 2.26 4.86 0.24
CA GLY A 56 3.19 5.40 1.23
C GLY A 56 2.49 5.85 2.51
N TYR A 57 3.15 6.72 3.27
CA TYR A 57 2.51 7.42 4.40
C TYR A 57 1.28 8.17 3.88
N THR A 58 0.09 7.70 4.24
CA THR A 58 -1.20 8.20 3.74
C THR A 58 -2.12 8.39 4.92
N HIS A 59 -2.92 9.45 4.90
CA HIS A 59 -3.93 9.70 5.92
C HIS A 59 -4.91 8.53 6.03
N SER A 60 -5.07 8.04 7.25
CA SER A 60 -5.93 6.90 7.59
C SER A 60 -6.08 6.80 9.11
N GLU A 61 -7.12 6.10 9.56
CA GLU A 61 -7.35 5.83 10.99
C GLU A 61 -6.13 5.17 11.70
N MET A 62 -5.27 4.48 10.95
CA MET A 62 -4.03 3.90 11.47
C MET A 62 -2.88 4.92 11.58
N VAL A 63 -2.79 5.85 10.65
CA VAL A 63 -1.65 6.77 10.52
C VAL A 63 -1.89 8.09 11.24
N ASP A 64 -3.12 8.60 11.25
CA ASP A 64 -3.44 9.92 11.81
C ASP A 64 -3.12 10.03 13.31
N PRO A 65 -3.42 9.04 14.17
CA PRO A 65 -3.01 9.09 15.58
C PRO A 65 -1.48 9.11 15.77
N PHE A 66 -0.73 8.50 14.85
CA PHE A 66 0.73 8.52 14.87
C PHE A 66 1.28 9.88 14.45
N VAL A 67 0.67 10.51 13.45
CA VAL A 67 0.98 11.89 13.02
C VAL A 67 0.77 12.86 14.17
N GLU A 68 -0.34 12.73 14.90
CA GLU A 68 -0.70 13.60 16.04
C GLU A 68 0.20 13.39 17.26
N SER A 69 0.53 12.13 17.59
CA SER A 69 1.33 11.81 18.79
C SER A 69 2.83 12.09 18.61
N ALA A 70 3.34 12.07 17.38
CA ALA A 70 4.76 12.28 17.09
C ALA A 70 4.98 13.07 15.79
N PRO A 71 4.61 14.37 15.75
CA PRO A 71 4.65 15.17 14.52
C PRO A 71 6.06 15.37 13.96
N GLU A 72 7.07 15.57 14.82
CA GLU A 72 8.47 15.74 14.39
C GLU A 72 9.05 14.46 13.77
N LEU A 73 8.80 13.31 14.41
CA LEU A 73 9.23 12.01 13.92
C LEU A 73 8.53 11.69 12.60
N THR A 74 7.23 11.93 12.53
CA THR A 74 6.44 11.71 11.31
C THR A 74 6.92 12.61 10.18
N GLY A 75 7.20 13.89 10.43
CA GLY A 75 7.79 14.80 9.46
C GLY A 75 9.15 14.32 8.96
N ALA A 76 10.02 13.85 9.85
CA ALA A 76 11.32 13.30 9.47
C ALA A 76 11.19 12.02 8.61
N LEU A 77 10.25 11.14 8.96
CA LEU A 77 9.96 9.92 8.18
C LEU A 77 9.38 10.25 6.81
N VAL A 78 8.43 11.19 6.73
CA VAL A 78 7.82 11.63 5.48
C VAL A 78 8.87 12.28 4.58
N ASN A 79 9.68 13.21 5.09
CA ASN A 79 10.73 13.87 4.31
C ASN A 79 11.80 12.89 3.81
N ARG A 80 12.09 11.84 4.58
CA ARG A 80 13.07 10.82 4.19
C ARG A 80 12.54 9.85 3.12
N HIS A 81 11.24 9.58 3.10
CA HIS A 81 10.68 8.47 2.34
C HIS A 81 9.62 8.87 1.30
N SER A 82 9.08 10.09 1.35
CA SER A 82 8.13 10.64 0.39
C SER A 82 8.83 11.70 -0.46
N GLY A 83 8.92 11.48 -1.77
CA GLY A 83 9.47 12.49 -2.69
C GLY A 83 8.66 13.79 -2.73
N MET A 84 7.41 13.76 -2.26
CA MET A 84 6.54 14.94 -2.16
C MET A 84 6.66 15.66 -0.81
N ASN A 85 7.45 15.15 0.15
CA ASN A 85 7.61 15.72 1.49
C ASN A 85 6.30 15.98 2.24
N ARG A 86 5.26 15.19 1.93
CA ARG A 86 3.97 15.20 2.62
C ARG A 86 3.39 13.78 2.70
N PRO A 87 2.48 13.53 3.65
CA PRO A 87 1.58 12.38 3.56
C PRO A 87 0.71 12.46 2.29
N GLY A 88 0.36 11.30 1.76
CA GLY A 88 -0.65 11.13 0.72
C GLY A 88 -2.06 11.28 1.27
N ASN A 89 -3.00 11.61 0.38
CA ASN A 89 -4.42 11.59 0.67
C ASN A 89 -5.03 10.24 0.24
N ALA A 90 -6.12 9.83 0.90
CA ALA A 90 -6.79 8.57 0.58
C ALA A 90 -7.35 8.57 -0.85
N GLU A 91 -7.78 9.73 -1.33
CA GLU A 91 -8.30 9.96 -2.67
C GLU A 91 -7.25 9.66 -3.74
N GLU A 92 -5.98 10.00 -3.52
CA GLU A 92 -4.88 9.68 -4.46
C GLU A 92 -4.72 8.17 -4.64
N THR A 93 -4.94 7.40 -3.56
CA THR A 93 -4.93 5.93 -3.63
C THR A 93 -6.18 5.41 -4.32
N ALA A 94 -7.34 6.00 -4.07
CA ALA A 94 -8.60 5.63 -4.71
C ALA A 94 -8.55 5.87 -6.24
N GLU A 95 -7.98 6.99 -6.67
CA GLU A 95 -7.77 7.29 -8.10
C GLU A 95 -6.84 6.29 -8.77
N ALA A 96 -5.80 5.79 -8.08
CA ALA A 96 -4.92 4.76 -8.61
C ALA A 96 -5.60 3.38 -8.76
N ILE A 97 -6.74 3.18 -8.09
CA ILE A 97 -7.51 1.93 -8.06
C ILE A 97 -8.66 1.95 -9.07
N ALA A 98 -9.22 3.13 -9.35
CA ALA A 98 -10.37 3.36 -10.24
C ALA A 98 -10.07 2.98 -11.70
#